data_AF-A0A946GZW3-F1
#
_entry.id   AF-A0A946GZW3-F1
#
_cell.length_a   1.000
_cell.length_b   1.000
_cell.length_c   1.000
_cell.angle_alpha   90.00
_cell.angle_beta   90.00
_cell.angle_gamma   90.00
#
_symmetry.space_group_name_H-M   'P 1'
#
loop_
_entity.id
_entity.type
_entity.pdbx_description
1 polymer ?
#
loop_
_entity_poly.entity_id
_entity_poly.type
_entity_poly.pdbx_seq_one_letter_code
_entity_poly.pdbx_strand_id
1 'polypeptide(L)'
;MASKKNRMTIHQRNGYWALDLGEVEIWDGADLALLRETLNRLIATEGKRLIGVDLTYVKYIPSGFFGMLFDWHEQGTSIRLYSPQEHVKNMLWFRQFFDWVDGDCYKLMREERASLVVQSEPEWSEEIDWGFEDEPESMAAGR
;
A
#
# COMPACT_ATOMS: atom_id res chain seq x y z
N MET A 1 -21.67 20.51 1.16
CA MET A 1 -20.34 20.39 0.56
C MET A 1 -19.31 20.44 1.68
N ALA A 2 -18.84 19.29 2.17
CA ALA A 2 -17.82 19.24 3.22
C ALA A 2 -16.47 19.57 2.59
N SER A 3 -15.80 20.59 3.13
CA SER A 3 -14.51 21.06 2.62
C SER A 3 -13.46 19.96 2.74
N LYS A 4 -12.78 19.63 1.63
CA LYS A 4 -11.72 18.61 1.50
C LYS A 4 -10.57 18.72 2.53
N LYS A 5 -10.49 19.81 3.30
CA LYS A 5 -9.39 20.12 4.22
C LYS A 5 -9.40 19.39 5.57
N ASN A 6 -10.45 18.62 5.91
CA ASN A 6 -10.58 18.05 7.26
C ASN A 6 -10.83 16.54 7.30
N ARG A 7 -10.31 15.79 6.32
CA ARG A 7 -10.52 14.33 6.19
C ARG A 7 -9.55 13.50 7.02
N MET A 8 -8.35 14.02 7.32
CA MET A 8 -7.34 13.32 8.09
C MET A 8 -7.34 13.79 9.54
N THR A 9 -7.53 12.86 10.47
CA THR A 9 -7.40 13.10 11.90
C THR A 9 -6.08 12.54 12.40
N ILE A 10 -5.56 13.15 13.47
CA ILE A 10 -4.33 12.71 14.13
C ILE A 10 -4.66 12.51 15.59
N HIS A 11 -4.38 11.32 16.10
CA HIS A 11 -4.61 10.98 17.50
C HIS A 11 -3.45 10.16 18.05
N GLN A 12 -3.34 10.07 19.37
CA GLN A 12 -2.32 9.21 19.99
C GLN A 12 -2.88 7.80 20.22
N ARG A 13 -2.13 6.79 19.76
CA ARG A 13 -2.44 5.36 19.97
C ARG A 13 -1.15 4.61 20.29
N ASN A 14 -1.09 3.96 21.46
CA ASN A 14 0.05 3.16 21.91
C ASN A 14 1.40 3.92 21.90
N GLY A 15 1.39 5.23 22.17
CA GLY A 15 2.57 6.09 22.14
C GLY A 15 2.97 6.60 20.75
N TYR A 16 2.21 6.27 19.70
CA TYR A 16 2.43 6.71 18.33
C TYR A 16 1.40 7.78 17.94
N TRP A 17 1.81 8.71 17.08
CA TRP A 17 0.89 9.63 16.41
C TRP A 17 0.26 8.90 15.22
N ALA A 18 -0.98 8.46 15.40
CA ALA A 18 -1.75 7.71 14.41
C ALA A 18 -2.47 8.68 13.46
N LEU A 19 -2.25 8.50 12.16
CA LEU A 19 -2.93 9.21 11.09
C LEU A 19 -4.10 8.35 10.60
N ASP A 20 -5.28 8.95 10.50
CA ASP A 20 -6.52 8.27 10.14
C ASP A 20 -7.30 9.10 9.11
N LEU A 21 -7.57 8.52 7.94
CA LEU A 21 -8.35 9.13 6.86
C LEU A 21 -9.86 8.89 6.97
N GLY A 22 -10.32 8.23 8.04
CA GLY A 22 -11.70 7.83 8.27
C GLY A 22 -12.10 6.62 7.44
N GLU A 23 -13.37 6.55 7.06
CA GLU A 23 -14.00 5.42 6.37
C GLU A 23 -13.68 5.34 4.87
N VAL A 24 -12.44 5.63 4.51
CA VAL A 24 -11.99 5.70 3.12
C VAL A 24 -11.44 4.36 2.69
N GLU A 25 -12.14 3.73 1.75
CA GLU A 25 -11.76 2.39 1.30
C GLU A 25 -10.68 2.39 0.22
N ILE A 26 -10.66 3.38 -0.66
CA ILE A 26 -9.71 3.43 -1.79
C ILE A 26 -8.94 4.73 -1.68
N TRP A 27 -7.63 4.61 -1.48
CA TRP A 27 -6.75 5.78 -1.43
C TRP A 27 -6.27 6.11 -2.84
N ASP A 28 -6.38 7.38 -3.20
CA ASP A 28 -5.89 7.90 -4.47
C ASP A 28 -4.61 8.74 -4.31
N GLY A 29 -4.17 9.37 -5.40
CA GLY A 29 -2.99 10.25 -5.37
C GLY A 29 -3.17 11.48 -4.48
N ALA A 30 -4.40 11.98 -4.30
CA ALA A 30 -4.68 13.12 -3.43
C ALA A 30 -4.66 12.71 -1.95
N ASP A 31 -5.18 11.52 -1.61
CA ASP A 31 -5.08 10.96 -0.25
C ASP A 31 -3.60 10.74 0.13
N LEU A 32 -2.78 10.22 -0.80
CA LEU A 32 -1.33 10.08 -0.57
C LEU A 32 -0.60 11.41 -0.46
N ALA A 33 -0.99 12.43 -1.23
CA ALA A 33 -0.42 13.76 -1.10
C ALA A 33 -0.73 14.38 0.27
N LEU A 34 -1.97 14.24 0.75
CA LEU A 34 -2.38 14.68 2.09
C LEU A 34 -1.60 13.95 3.18
N LEU A 35 -1.42 12.64 3.03
CA LEU A 35 -0.65 11.83 3.96
C LEU A 35 0.81 12.29 3.98
N ARG A 36 1.42 12.50 2.82
CA ARG A 36 2.80 13.00 2.71
C ARG A 36 3.00 14.34 3.38
N GLU A 37 2.11 15.29 3.13
CA GLU A 37 2.16 16.63 3.74
C GLU A 37 2.06 16.53 5.27
N THR A 38 1.15 15.68 5.76
CA THR A 38 0.95 15.48 7.19
C THR A 38 2.13 14.79 7.86
N LEU A 39 2.70 13.76 7.22
CA LEU A 39 3.91 13.10 7.68
C LEU A 39 5.09 14.07 7.73
N ASN A 40 5.27 14.89 6.70
CA ASN A 40 6.33 15.91 6.68
C ASN A 40 6.16 16.89 7.85
N ARG A 41 4.94 17.40 8.07
CA ARG A 41 4.66 18.28 9.21
C ARG A 41 5.01 17.60 10.54
N LEU A 42 4.49 16.40 10.79
CA LEU A 42 4.71 15.69 12.05
C LEU A 42 6.20 15.35 12.27
N ILE A 43 6.89 14.86 11.25
CA ILE A 43 8.25 14.34 11.39
C ILE A 43 9.29 15.45 11.30
N ALA A 44 9.24 16.25 10.23
CA ALA A 44 10.27 17.24 9.95
C ALA A 44 10.06 18.55 10.73
N THR A 45 8.81 18.99 10.89
CA THR A 45 8.51 20.26 11.57
C THR A 45 8.30 20.06 13.08
N GLU A 46 7.53 19.05 13.48
CA GLU A 46 7.16 18.83 14.89
C GLU A 46 8.06 17.80 15.61
N GLY A 47 9.02 17.20 14.91
CA GLY A 47 10.01 16.28 15.49
C GLY A 47 9.43 14.95 15.98
N LYS A 48 8.24 14.55 15.54
CA LYS A 48 7.66 13.25 15.91
C LYS A 48 8.47 12.13 15.26
N ARG A 49 8.75 11.07 16.02
CA ARG A 49 9.51 9.90 15.55
C ARG A 49 8.75 8.57 15.66
N LEU A 50 7.58 8.58 16.28
CA LEU A 50 6.71 7.42 16.43
C LEU A 50 5.41 7.70 15.68
N ILE A 51 5.29 7.14 14.47
CA ILE A 51 4.19 7.42 13.55
C ILE A 51 3.39 6.16 13.27
N GLY A 52 2.07 6.25 13.37
CA GLY A 52 1.15 5.18 13.02
C GLY A 52 0.23 5.57 11.87
N VAL A 53 -0.23 4.61 11.09
CA VAL A 53 -1.25 4.84 10.07
C VAL A 53 -2.38 3.84 10.27
N ASP A 54 -3.61 4.33 10.39
CA ASP A 54 -4.79 3.49 10.51
C ASP A 54 -5.29 3.07 9.13
N LEU A 55 -5.46 1.75 8.97
CA LEU A 55 -5.86 1.11 7.73
C LEU A 55 -7.19 0.34 7.87
N THR A 56 -7.96 0.58 8.94
CA THR A 56 -9.18 -0.18 9.29
C THR A 56 -10.15 -0.32 8.12
N TYR A 57 -10.40 0.76 7.38
CA TYR A 57 -11.35 0.78 6.27
C TYR A 57 -10.71 0.56 4.91
N VAL A 58 -9.39 0.51 4.84
CA VAL A 58 -8.66 0.66 3.59
C VAL A 58 -8.60 -0.67 2.85
N LYS A 59 -9.20 -0.68 1.66
CA LYS A 59 -9.26 -1.80 0.73
C LYS A 59 -8.24 -1.75 -0.40
N TYR A 60 -7.79 -0.56 -0.77
CA TYR A 60 -6.82 -0.39 -1.85
C TYR A 60 -5.91 0.80 -1.58
N ILE A 61 -4.60 0.57 -1.73
CA ILE A 61 -3.57 1.58 -1.52
C ILE A 61 -2.58 1.53 -2.69
N PRO A 62 -2.24 2.67 -3.31
CA PRO A 62 -1.22 2.70 -4.34
C PRO A 62 0.15 2.32 -3.77
N SER A 63 0.98 1.65 -4.57
CA SER A 63 2.31 1.17 -4.17
C SER A 63 3.22 2.27 -3.59
N GLY A 64 3.06 3.51 -4.07
CA GLY A 64 3.79 4.68 -3.56
C GLY A 64 3.58 4.98 -2.07
N PHE A 65 2.54 4.44 -1.43
CA PHE A 65 2.36 4.52 0.01
C PHE A 65 3.51 3.86 0.78
N PHE A 66 3.86 2.63 0.41
CA PHE A 66 4.88 1.86 1.13
C PHE A 66 6.27 2.47 0.96
N GLY A 67 6.60 2.91 -0.26
CA GLY A 67 7.86 3.63 -0.53
C GLY A 67 7.99 4.88 0.33
N MET A 68 6.93 5.69 0.42
CA MET A 68 6.92 6.89 1.26
C MET A 68 7.12 6.58 2.75
N LEU A 69 6.51 5.51 3.28
CA LEU A 69 6.76 5.10 4.66
C LEU A 69 8.20 4.64 4.85
N PHE A 70 8.73 3.87 3.91
CA PHE A 70 10.10 3.41 3.94
C PHE A 70 11.11 4.56 3.99
N ASP A 71 10.93 5.60 3.15
CA ASP A 71 11.79 6.79 3.13
C ASP A 71 11.89 7.46 4.51
N TRP A 72 10.77 7.58 5.23
CA TRP A 72 10.75 8.16 6.58
C TRP A 72 11.36 7.23 7.63
N HIS A 73 11.18 5.92 7.45
CA HIS A 73 11.76 4.92 8.33
C HIS A 73 13.28 4.86 8.22
N GLU A 74 13.84 5.00 7.01
CA GLU A 74 15.29 5.12 6.81
C GLU A 74 15.87 6.37 7.48
N GLN A 75 15.08 7.43 7.61
CA GLN A 75 15.44 8.65 8.34
C GLN A 75 15.31 8.50 9.87
N GLY A 76 15.02 7.29 10.37
CA GLY A 76 14.96 6.98 11.80
C GLY A 76 13.59 7.15 12.44
N THR A 77 12.52 7.27 11.65
CA THR A 77 11.14 7.31 12.17
C THR A 77 10.62 5.88 12.35
N SER A 78 10.16 5.52 13.55
CA SER A 78 9.47 4.24 13.75
C SER A 78 8.05 4.32 13.20
N ILE A 79 7.69 3.39 12.31
CA ILE A 79 6.40 3.37 11.64
C ILE A 79 5.60 2.14 12.04
N ARG A 80 4.30 2.34 12.28
CA ARG A 80 3.31 1.27 12.52
C ARG A 80 2.10 1.40 11.62
N LEU A 81 1.51 0.25 11.27
CA LEU A 81 0.21 0.14 10.63
C LEU A 81 -0.78 -0.50 11.60
N TYR A 82 -1.99 0.06 11.68
CA TYR A 82 -3.06 -0.41 12.54
C TYR A 82 -4.22 -0.97 11.72
N SER A 83 -4.74 -2.11 12.15
CA SER A 83 -5.95 -2.73 11.58
C SER A 83 -5.93 -2.86 10.05
N PRO A 84 -4.82 -3.26 9.41
CA PRO A 84 -4.84 -3.47 7.96
C PRO A 84 -5.82 -4.59 7.61
N GLN A 85 -6.55 -4.43 6.51
CA GLN A 85 -7.41 -5.50 6.01
C GLN A 85 -6.58 -6.65 5.40
N GLU A 86 -7.19 -7.83 5.32
CA GLU A 86 -6.49 -9.08 4.93
C GLU A 86 -5.79 -8.99 3.58
N HIS A 87 -6.43 -8.40 2.57
CA HIS A 87 -5.81 -8.23 1.26
C HIS A 87 -4.61 -7.25 1.30
N VAL A 88 -4.62 -6.23 2.18
CA VAL A 88 -3.46 -5.35 2.39
C VAL A 88 -2.32 -6.14 3.01
N LYS A 89 -2.62 -7.00 4.00
CA LYS A 89 -1.64 -7.91 4.62
C LYS A 89 -1.02 -8.87 3.59
N ASN A 90 -1.76 -9.25 2.56
CA ASN A 90 -1.31 -10.16 1.50
C ASN A 90 -0.44 -9.49 0.43
N MET A 91 -0.36 -8.15 0.38
CA MET A 91 0.49 -7.45 -0.56
C MET A 91 1.97 -7.80 -0.33
N LEU A 92 2.73 -7.97 -1.42
CA LEU A 92 4.15 -8.37 -1.36
C LEU A 92 4.97 -7.44 -0.45
N TRP A 93 4.79 -6.12 -0.62
CA TRP A 93 5.42 -5.09 0.22
C TRP A 93 5.09 -5.27 1.71
N PHE A 94 3.83 -5.57 2.03
CA PHE A 94 3.43 -5.76 3.42
C PHE A 94 4.16 -6.96 4.02
N ARG A 95 4.15 -8.10 3.31
CA ARG A 95 4.78 -9.35 3.76
C ARG A 95 6.30 -9.25 3.90
N GLN A 96 6.95 -8.47 3.03
CA GLN A 96 8.40 -8.29 3.03
C GLN A 96 8.89 -7.35 4.14
N PHE A 97 8.14 -6.27 4.42
CA PHE A 97 8.67 -5.18 5.24
C PHE A 97 7.94 -4.98 6.57
N PHE A 98 6.78 -5.62 6.79
CA PHE A 98 6.04 -5.48 8.03
C PHE A 98 6.11 -6.74 8.89
N ASP A 99 6.35 -6.53 10.18
CA ASP A 99 6.31 -7.58 11.19
C ASP A 99 5.17 -7.34 12.17
N TRP A 100 4.53 -8.42 12.59
CA TRP A 100 3.44 -8.36 13.54
C TRP A 100 3.98 -8.00 14.93
N VAL A 101 3.29 -7.12 15.64
CA VAL A 101 3.67 -6.69 16.99
C VAL A 101 2.71 -7.28 18.02
N ASP A 102 1.43 -6.94 17.90
CA ASP A 102 0.35 -7.39 18.78
C ASP A 102 -1.00 -7.02 18.15
N GLY A 103 -2.05 -7.81 18.42
CA GLY A 103 -3.38 -7.60 17.85
C GLY A 103 -3.34 -7.42 16.32
N ASP A 104 -3.91 -6.33 15.81
CA ASP A 104 -3.79 -5.93 14.40
C ASP A 104 -2.77 -4.80 14.17
N CYS A 105 -1.70 -4.75 14.98
CA CYS A 105 -0.62 -3.77 14.83
C CYS A 105 0.61 -4.40 14.18
N TYR A 106 1.15 -3.72 13.18
CA TYR A 106 2.33 -4.15 12.43
C TYR A 106 3.38 -3.04 12.43
N LYS A 107 4.66 -3.38 12.58
CA LYS A 107 5.78 -2.44 12.53
C LYS A 107 6.52 -2.57 11.21
N LEU A 108 6.95 -1.44 10.65
CA LEU A 108 7.85 -1.43 9.51
C LEU A 108 9.26 -1.83 9.97
N MET A 109 9.93 -2.68 9.19
CA MET A 109 11.26 -3.20 9.44
C MET A 109 12.25 -2.63 8.40
N ARG A 110 13.51 -2.45 8.82
CA ARG A 110 14.57 -1.91 7.94
C ARG A 110 15.08 -2.96 6.95
N GLU A 111 15.16 -4.20 7.40
CA GLU A 111 15.63 -5.33 6.61
C GLU A 111 14.41 -6.10 6.11
N GLU A 112 14.50 -6.55 4.85
CA GLU A 112 13.53 -7.48 4.28
C GLU A 112 13.40 -8.71 5.18
N ARG A 113 12.18 -9.17 5.37
CA ARG A 113 11.92 -10.44 6.04
C ARG A 113 12.49 -11.55 5.15
N ALA A 114 13.64 -12.10 5.54
CA ALA A 114 14.25 -13.19 4.82
C ALA A 114 13.28 -14.39 4.71
N SER A 115 13.10 -14.86 3.47
CA SER A 115 12.28 -15.99 3.01
C SER A 115 10.78 -15.75 2.81
N LEU A 116 10.44 -14.98 1.77
CA LEU A 116 9.31 -15.36 0.94
C LEU A 116 9.82 -16.35 -0.11
N VAL A 117 9.82 -17.64 0.22
CA VAL A 117 9.85 -18.67 -0.83
C VAL A 117 8.54 -18.52 -1.58
N VAL A 118 8.58 -17.87 -2.74
CA VAL A 118 7.48 -17.92 -3.71
C VAL A 118 7.47 -19.33 -4.27
N GLN A 119 6.81 -20.26 -3.56
CA GLN A 119 6.24 -21.45 -4.17
C GLN A 119 4.79 -21.13 -4.50
N SER A 120 4.62 -20.42 -5.61
CA SER A 120 3.36 -20.40 -6.32
C SER A 120 3.73 -20.21 -7.78
N GLU A 121 3.86 -21.33 -8.49
CA GLU A 121 3.69 -21.33 -9.93
C GLU A 121 2.39 -20.57 -10.21
N PRO A 122 2.38 -19.57 -11.11
CA PRO A 122 1.13 -18.95 -11.50
C PRO A 122 0.25 -20.02 -12.15
N GLU A 123 -0.86 -20.41 -11.50
CA GLU A 123 -1.95 -21.21 -12.09
C GLU A 123 -2.72 -20.42 -13.18
N TRP A 124 -2.00 -19.65 -14.00
CA TRP A 124 -2.52 -18.95 -15.19
C TRP A 124 -1.74 -19.37 -16.44
N SER A 125 -1.35 -20.64 -16.51
CA SER A 125 -1.12 -21.31 -17.80
C SER A 125 -2.42 -21.95 -18.30
N GLU A 126 -3.54 -21.25 -18.18
CA GLU A 126 -4.67 -21.52 -19.06
C GLU A 126 -4.45 -20.64 -20.29
N GLU A 127 -4.12 -21.32 -21.39
CA GLU A 127 -3.90 -20.78 -22.71
C GLU A 127 -4.87 -19.63 -23.00
N ILE A 128 -4.36 -18.40 -23.05
CA ILE A 128 -5.08 -17.33 -23.73
C ILE A 128 -5.03 -17.69 -25.21
N ASP A 129 -6.06 -18.41 -25.66
CA ASP A 129 -6.40 -18.58 -27.06
C ASP A 129 -6.76 -17.20 -27.62
N TRP A 130 -5.73 -16.46 -28.03
CA TRP A 130 -5.89 -15.26 -28.84
C TRP A 130 -6.38 -15.70 -30.20
N GLY A 131 -7.69 -15.92 -30.33
CA GLY A 131 -8.39 -16.22 -31.57
C GLY A 131 -8.20 -15.14 -32.63
N PHE A 132 -7.00 -15.10 -33.20
CA PHE A 132 -6.71 -14.51 -34.49
C PHE A 132 -7.40 -15.42 -35.50
N GLU A 133 -8.61 -15.02 -35.90
CA GLU A 133 -9.21 -15.55 -37.12
C GLU A 133 -8.28 -15.19 -38.29
N ASP A 134 -7.46 -16.16 -38.70
CA ASP A 134 -6.82 -16.18 -40.00
C ASP A 134 -7.93 -16.09 -41.07
N GLU A 135 -8.11 -14.92 -41.68
CA GLU A 135 -8.87 -14.80 -42.92
C GLU A 135 -8.10 -15.55 -44.03
N PRO A 136 -8.68 -16.58 -44.67
CA PRO A 136 -8.06 -17.21 -45.82
C PRO A 136 -8.51 -16.50 -47.10
N GLU A 137 -7.76 -15.49 -47.57
CA GLU A 137 -7.95 -15.04 -48.95
C GLU A 137 -7.13 -15.94 -49.90
N SER A 138 -7.79 -17.02 -50.30
CA SER A 138 -7.33 -17.96 -51.32
C SER A 138 -7.04 -17.23 -52.64
N MET A 139 -5.86 -17.50 -53.20
CA MET A 139 -5.50 -17.16 -54.56
C MET A 139 -6.49 -17.73 -55.60
N ALA A 140 -6.81 -16.93 -56.62
CA ALA A 140 -7.22 -17.44 -57.92
C ALA A 140 -6.55 -16.63 -59.05
N ALA A 141 -5.82 -17.35 -59.89
CA ALA A 141 -5.03 -16.87 -61.00
C ALA A 141 -5.86 -16.57 -62.26
N GLY A 142 -5.33 -15.69 -63.10
CA GLY A 142 -5.31 -15.85 -64.56
C GLY A 142 -6.46 -15.23 -65.37
N ARG A 143 -6.13 -14.18 -66.11
CA ARG A 143 -6.15 -14.19 -67.60
C ARG A 143 -5.34 -13.04 -68.16
#